data_AF-A0A8S9ZHZ1-F1
#
_entry.id   AF-A0A8S9ZHZ1-F1
#
_cell.length_a   1.000
_cell.length_b   1.000
_cell.length_c   1.000
_cell.angle_alpha   90.00
_cell.angle_beta   90.00
_cell.angle_gamma   90.00
#
_symmetry.space_group_name_H-M   'P 1'
#
loop_
_entity.id
_entity.type
_entity.pdbx_description
1 polymer ?
#
loop_
_entity_poly.entity_id
_entity_poly.type
_entity_poly.pdbx_seq_one_letter_code
_entity_poly.pdbx_strand_id
1 'polypeptide(L)'
;MFGQHNVGKYKSISSLVLPNILIAKNEVKTSKEAYSQMTLVQKKTYLMRLFGADSPIIGQNDQKIKFIERKIIQHLSTEQKFYSKEDKNMQLFILGNKVQAALTQLQNPSNCSNARILVCKLEQNCGFGCAMHHVSYCLSIASGLGRTLIFEDEGSKWAYNVTWNEIFEQITNCSYLEHVKPFLPIQTYSDPGQNDRIIFLDRRWDMCKVLKKELPHAPEVAPNEIKNLILGNHSNPSLWFLGQIIKFAGRENEKTRNATEQIVSTIPFECGPVVGIHVRLTDKKAETKLHHLEDYMKWVDFWFDVMGQPLINNSLNTNCTNKRMLFIATDEPKAVLEEANKKWGDKYEIYHGRQNAQYGYNHDDPERISRDALIDLLAEIRILSRCQFVVCTFSSNVCRLVYELMQTVQENEMEAIAEYKSIPEYPVSPEEINAERGDVILVKSPILQNGFIRGKNLKTNTEGRFPMYLLKEYVKFENFSAFVNIK
;
A
#
# COMPACT_ATOMS: atom_id res chain seq x y z
N MET A 1 -20.30 -25.19 34.87
CA MET A 1 -19.01 -25.57 34.26
C MET A 1 -19.11 -25.29 32.77
N PHE A 2 -18.76 -24.07 32.34
CA PHE A 2 -18.70 -23.69 30.92
C PHE A 2 -17.24 -23.36 30.63
N GLY A 3 -16.64 -24.13 29.72
CA GLY A 3 -15.26 -23.99 29.30
C GLY A 3 -15.07 -22.73 28.45
N GLN A 4 -14.08 -21.94 28.84
CA GLN A 4 -13.57 -20.81 28.06
C GLN A 4 -12.85 -21.35 26.82
N HIS A 5 -13.39 -21.09 25.62
CA HIS A 5 -12.62 -21.21 24.39
C HIS A 5 -11.78 -19.95 24.20
N ASN A 6 -10.46 -20.14 24.30
CA ASN A 6 -9.44 -19.16 23.96
C ASN A 6 -9.54 -18.80 22.47
N VAL A 7 -10.08 -17.62 22.17
CA VAL A 7 -9.95 -16.98 20.85
C VAL A 7 -8.51 -16.46 20.76
N GLY A 8 -7.65 -17.23 20.09
CA GLY A 8 -6.29 -16.82 19.78
C GLY A 8 -6.29 -15.52 18.99
N LYS A 9 -5.55 -14.52 19.49
CA LYS A 9 -5.29 -13.26 18.79
C LYS A 9 -4.57 -13.55 17.47
N TYR A 10 -5.31 -13.50 16.36
CA TYR A 10 -4.75 -13.48 15.02
C TYR A 10 -3.91 -12.20 14.83
N LYS A 11 -2.57 -12.31 14.86
CA LYS A 11 -1.72 -11.29 14.23
C LYS A 11 -1.82 -11.52 12.73
N SER A 12 -2.61 -10.70 12.06
CA SER A 12 -2.83 -10.83 10.63
C SER A 12 -1.55 -10.60 9.83
N ILE A 13 -1.55 -11.04 8.57
CA ILE A 13 -0.51 -10.81 7.53
C ILE A 13 -0.28 -9.28 7.27
N SER A 14 -0.92 -8.40 8.03
CA SER A 14 -0.96 -6.93 7.89
C SER A 14 0.32 -6.13 8.13
N SER A 15 1.48 -6.76 8.29
CA SER A 15 2.74 -6.03 8.56
C SER A 15 3.52 -5.65 7.30
N LEU A 16 3.02 -5.96 6.11
CA LEU A 16 3.78 -5.91 4.84
C LEU A 16 4.14 -4.49 4.34
N VAL A 17 3.55 -3.42 4.88
CA VAL A 17 3.73 -2.05 4.35
C VAL A 17 4.30 -1.07 5.37
N LEU A 18 4.26 -1.40 6.67
CA LEU A 18 4.92 -0.57 7.66
C LEU A 18 6.33 -1.11 7.89
N PRO A 19 7.38 -0.26 7.79
CA PRO A 19 8.73 -0.70 8.04
C PRO A 19 8.80 -1.25 9.47
N ASN A 20 9.07 -2.55 9.60
CA ASN A 20 9.32 -3.15 10.91
C ASN A 20 10.63 -2.62 11.51
N ILE A 21 11.53 -2.12 10.66
CA ILE A 21 12.87 -1.65 11.00
C ILE A 21 13.16 -0.33 10.28
N LEU A 22 13.58 0.67 11.06
CA LEU A 22 14.05 1.96 10.56
C LEU A 22 15.53 2.15 10.94
N ILE A 23 16.25 3.01 10.22
CA ILE A 23 17.60 3.43 10.57
C ILE A 23 17.63 4.94 10.78
N ALA A 24 18.29 5.37 11.84
CA ALA A 24 18.54 6.78 12.10
C ALA A 24 19.48 7.39 11.04
N LYS A 25 19.03 8.49 10.42
CA LYS A 25 19.78 9.33 9.48
C LYS A 25 20.83 10.15 10.24
N ASN A 26 21.80 10.69 9.50
CA ASN A 26 22.88 11.54 9.99
C ASN A 26 22.38 12.70 10.87
N GLU A 27 23.18 13.10 11.86
CA GLU A 27 23.18 14.45 12.47
C GLU A 27 23.01 15.49 11.38
N VAL A 28 22.07 16.43 11.56
CA VAL A 28 22.04 17.76 10.92
C VAL A 28 22.70 17.79 9.54
N LYS A 29 22.32 16.90 8.62
CA LYS A 29 22.52 17.18 7.19
C LYS A 29 21.57 18.33 6.95
N THR A 30 22.13 19.53 6.76
CA THR A 30 21.46 20.83 6.68
C THR A 30 19.97 20.65 6.49
N SER A 31 19.14 21.03 7.47
CA SER A 31 17.68 20.84 7.54
C SER A 31 16.96 20.76 6.18
N LYS A 32 17.41 21.55 5.20
CA LYS A 32 17.06 21.54 3.78
C LYS A 32 17.07 20.18 3.04
N GLU A 33 18.13 19.35 3.15
CA GLU A 33 18.18 18.06 2.43
C GLU A 33 17.20 17.05 3.02
N ALA A 34 17.16 16.92 4.35
CA ALA A 34 16.20 16.05 5.03
C ALA A 34 14.75 16.48 4.70
N TYR A 35 14.50 17.79 4.70
CA TYR A 35 13.21 18.38 4.35
C TYR A 35 12.78 18.06 2.91
N SER A 36 13.69 18.10 1.93
CA SER A 36 13.39 17.75 0.53
C SER A 36 12.92 16.31 0.31
N GLN A 37 13.24 15.39 1.23
CA GLN A 37 12.86 13.98 1.16
C GLN A 37 11.62 13.64 2.01
N MET A 38 11.05 14.62 2.71
CA MET A 38 9.85 14.43 3.50
C MET A 38 8.61 14.37 2.61
N THR A 39 7.66 13.49 2.96
CA THR A 39 6.31 13.52 2.37
C THR A 39 5.58 14.81 2.73
N LEU A 40 4.51 15.15 2.01
CA LEU A 40 3.74 16.35 2.29
C LEU A 40 3.26 16.43 3.77
N VAL A 41 2.86 15.29 4.33
CA VAL A 41 2.48 15.16 5.75
C VAL A 41 3.66 15.41 6.68
N GLN A 42 4.80 14.76 6.41
CA GLN A 42 5.99 14.92 7.23
C GLN A 42 6.45 16.38 7.25
N LYS A 43 6.37 17.08 6.11
CA LYS A 43 6.64 18.52 6.02
C LYS A 43 5.65 19.35 6.81
N LYS A 44 4.33 19.09 6.70
CA LYS A 44 3.30 19.77 7.50
C LYS A 44 3.65 19.66 8.99
N THR A 45 3.87 18.45 9.46
CA THR A 45 4.13 18.18 10.88
C THR A 45 5.44 18.79 11.36
N TYR A 46 6.51 18.69 10.56
CA TYR A 46 7.79 19.34 10.85
C TYR A 46 7.65 20.86 10.98
N LEU A 47 6.92 21.50 10.05
CA LEU A 47 6.72 22.94 10.06
C LEU A 47 5.80 23.41 11.20
N MET A 48 4.75 22.64 11.54
CA MET A 48 3.91 22.92 12.71
C MET A 48 4.75 23.02 13.98
N ARG A 49 5.68 22.07 14.16
CA ARG A 49 6.65 22.07 15.27
C ARG A 49 7.60 23.25 15.21
N LEU A 50 8.18 23.51 14.03
CA LEU A 50 9.14 24.61 13.82
C LEU A 50 8.54 25.98 14.15
N PHE A 51 7.27 26.20 13.82
CA PHE A 51 6.56 27.46 14.08
C PHE A 51 5.95 27.54 15.49
N GLY A 52 6.22 26.56 16.35
CA GLY A 52 5.81 26.58 17.75
C GLY A 52 4.31 26.44 17.95
N ALA A 53 3.59 25.78 17.02
CA ALA A 53 2.18 25.43 17.21
C ALA A 53 1.98 24.51 18.43
N ASP A 54 3.04 23.81 18.84
CA ASP A 54 3.04 22.79 19.89
C ASP A 54 3.60 23.29 21.25
N SER A 55 3.80 24.62 21.43
CA SER A 55 4.42 25.17 22.65
C SER A 55 3.40 25.32 23.79
N PRO A 56 3.60 24.70 24.97
CA PRO A 56 2.71 24.82 26.13
C PRO A 56 2.67 26.23 26.76
N ILE A 57 3.63 27.10 26.42
CA ILE A 57 3.67 28.51 26.83
C ILE A 57 2.67 29.35 26.02
N ILE A 58 2.34 28.87 24.82
CA ILE A 58 1.44 29.52 23.88
C ILE A 58 0.12 28.76 24.00
N GLY A 59 -0.72 29.15 24.97
CA GLY A 59 -2.05 28.56 25.13
C GLY A 59 -2.75 28.42 23.78
N GLN A 60 -3.45 27.29 23.59
CA GLN A 60 -4.17 26.89 22.37
C GLN A 60 -5.12 28.00 21.90
N ASN A 61 -4.57 28.97 21.18
CA ASN A 61 -5.36 29.98 20.50
C ASN A 61 -5.59 29.45 19.08
N ASP A 62 -6.79 28.94 18.84
CA ASP A 62 -7.23 28.42 17.54
C ASP A 62 -6.93 29.38 16.39
N GLN A 63 -6.96 30.70 16.64
CA GLN A 63 -6.62 31.69 15.61
C GLN A 63 -5.14 31.67 15.24
N LYS A 64 -4.25 31.43 16.23
CA LYS A 64 -2.80 31.33 16.01
C LYS A 64 -2.43 30.03 15.30
N ILE A 65 -3.08 28.91 15.65
CA ILE A 65 -2.90 27.64 14.93
C ILE A 65 -3.32 27.80 13.47
N LYS A 66 -4.51 28.38 13.21
CA LYS A 66 -4.96 28.67 11.84
C LYS A 66 -4.01 29.60 11.09
N PHE A 67 -3.41 30.58 11.77
CA PHE A 67 -2.40 31.45 11.16
C PHE A 67 -1.13 30.68 10.76
N ILE A 68 -0.64 29.79 11.63
CA ILE A 68 0.51 28.92 11.34
C ILE A 68 0.18 27.98 10.17
N GLU A 69 -0.99 27.35 10.17
CA GLU A 69 -1.41 26.46 9.08
C GLU A 69 -1.43 27.20 7.72
N ARG A 70 -1.95 28.44 7.67
CA ARG A 70 -1.93 29.25 6.46
C ARG A 70 -0.50 29.54 5.97
N LYS A 71 0.42 29.85 6.89
CA LYS A 71 1.85 30.06 6.57
C LYS A 71 2.49 28.80 6.01
N ILE A 72 2.18 27.64 6.58
CA ILE A 72 2.66 26.33 6.11
C ILE A 72 2.14 26.03 4.71
N ILE A 73 0.84 26.20 4.49
CA ILE A 73 0.22 26.01 3.17
C ILE A 73 0.92 26.89 2.14
N GLN A 74 1.06 28.20 2.42
CA GLN A 74 1.73 29.14 1.54
C GLN A 74 3.17 28.72 1.21
N HIS A 75 3.93 28.25 2.21
CA HIS A 75 5.30 27.78 2.03
C HIS A 75 5.35 26.55 1.12
N LEU A 76 4.54 25.53 1.39
CA LEU A 76 4.52 24.28 0.64
C LEU A 76 4.01 24.46 -0.79
N SER A 77 2.98 25.29 -1.00
CA SER A 77 2.49 25.63 -2.35
C SER A 77 3.55 26.37 -3.16
N THR A 78 4.38 27.18 -2.51
CA THR A 78 5.50 27.86 -3.18
C THR A 78 6.59 26.86 -3.54
N GLU A 79 6.95 25.97 -2.62
CA GLU A 79 7.95 24.91 -2.86
C GLU A 79 7.57 24.02 -4.05
N GLN A 80 6.31 23.59 -4.14
CA GLN A 80 5.83 22.73 -5.23
C GLN A 80 6.06 23.34 -6.62
N LYS A 81 5.92 24.67 -6.78
CA LYS A 81 6.13 25.36 -8.07
C LYS A 81 7.56 25.26 -8.59
N PHE A 82 8.54 24.92 -7.75
CA PHE A 82 9.95 24.80 -8.11
C PHE A 82 10.41 23.36 -8.35
N TYR A 83 9.56 22.35 -8.12
CA TYR A 83 9.89 20.95 -8.40
C TYR A 83 9.39 20.54 -9.79
N SER A 84 10.28 20.51 -10.79
CA SER A 84 10.07 19.81 -12.06
C SER A 84 10.70 18.42 -12.00
N LYS A 85 9.90 17.35 -12.15
CA LYS A 85 10.31 15.97 -11.81
C LYS A 85 10.10 14.93 -12.92
N GLU A 86 9.80 15.39 -14.14
CA GLU A 86 9.37 14.57 -15.28
C GLU A 86 10.34 13.40 -15.60
N ASP A 87 11.66 13.60 -15.44
CA ASP A 87 12.68 12.59 -15.79
C ASP A 87 12.65 11.31 -14.93
N LYS A 88 12.22 11.37 -13.66
CA LYS A 88 12.27 10.20 -12.74
C LYS A 88 11.19 9.17 -13.04
N ASN A 89 10.01 9.62 -13.47
CA ASN A 89 8.87 8.75 -13.74
C ASN A 89 9.12 7.83 -14.94
N MET A 90 9.83 8.33 -15.96
CA MET A 90 10.16 7.53 -17.15
C MET A 90 11.13 6.39 -16.83
N GLN A 91 12.13 6.62 -15.98
CA GLN A 91 13.09 5.56 -15.59
C GLN A 91 12.40 4.44 -14.80
N LEU A 92 11.52 4.79 -13.86
CA LEU A 92 10.73 3.82 -13.11
C LEU A 92 9.76 3.04 -14.01
N PHE A 93 9.16 3.70 -15.01
CA PHE A 93 8.31 3.04 -15.99
C PHE A 93 9.07 1.97 -16.80
N ILE A 94 10.23 2.34 -17.35
CA ILE A 94 11.08 1.40 -18.10
C ILE A 94 11.52 0.23 -17.20
N LEU A 95 11.93 0.52 -15.98
CA LEU A 95 12.31 -0.51 -15.01
C LEU A 95 11.15 -1.45 -14.68
N GLY A 96 9.95 -0.89 -14.49
CA GLY A 96 8.73 -1.65 -14.28
C GLY A 96 8.47 -2.63 -15.42
N ASN A 97 8.55 -2.17 -16.68
CA ASN A 97 8.38 -3.04 -17.85
C ASN A 97 9.40 -4.19 -17.91
N LYS A 98 10.67 -3.93 -17.53
CA LYS A 98 11.69 -4.99 -17.43
C LYS A 98 11.35 -6.02 -16.36
N VAL A 99 10.88 -5.58 -15.19
CA VAL A 99 10.42 -6.48 -14.12
C VAL A 99 9.23 -7.31 -14.58
N GLN A 100 8.22 -6.70 -15.22
CA GLN A 100 7.07 -7.41 -15.76
C GLN A 100 7.49 -8.46 -16.81
N ALA A 101 8.39 -8.11 -17.73
CA ALA A 101 8.90 -9.03 -18.74
C ALA A 101 9.65 -10.22 -18.13
N ALA A 102 10.49 -9.98 -17.12
CA ALA A 102 11.22 -11.03 -16.42
C ALA A 102 10.27 -12.00 -15.67
N LEU A 103 9.23 -11.45 -15.01
CA LEU A 103 8.19 -12.28 -14.38
C LEU A 103 7.42 -13.09 -15.42
N THR A 104 7.08 -12.50 -16.58
CA THR A 104 6.41 -13.23 -17.68
C THR A 104 7.28 -14.38 -18.16
N GLN A 105 8.58 -14.16 -18.34
CA GLN A 105 9.52 -15.21 -18.76
C GLN A 105 9.62 -16.34 -17.73
N LEU A 106 9.75 -16.01 -16.43
CA LEU A 106 9.78 -16.98 -15.35
C LEU A 106 8.51 -17.84 -15.31
N GLN A 107 7.36 -17.18 -15.47
CA GLN A 107 6.06 -17.82 -15.37
C GLN A 107 5.64 -18.60 -16.60
N ASN A 108 6.34 -18.44 -17.74
CA ASN A 108 6.00 -19.11 -18.99
C ASN A 108 7.22 -19.88 -19.54
N PRO A 109 7.69 -20.93 -18.83
CA PRO A 109 8.77 -21.76 -19.34
C PRO A 109 8.33 -22.49 -20.63
N SER A 110 9.29 -22.75 -21.51
CA SER A 110 9.04 -23.50 -22.75
C SER A 110 8.71 -24.98 -22.51
N ASN A 111 9.11 -25.52 -21.36
CA ASN A 111 8.85 -26.91 -20.96
C ASN A 111 8.48 -26.97 -19.46
N CYS A 112 7.17 -27.04 -19.19
CA CYS A 112 6.63 -27.12 -17.84
C CYS A 112 7.00 -28.41 -17.09
N SER A 113 7.24 -29.52 -17.79
CA SER A 113 7.64 -30.79 -17.18
C SER A 113 9.03 -30.73 -16.55
N ASN A 114 9.92 -29.90 -17.10
CA ASN A 114 11.28 -29.70 -16.60
C ASN A 114 11.46 -28.44 -15.76
N ALA A 115 10.45 -27.56 -15.73
CA ALA A 115 10.49 -26.35 -14.92
C ALA A 115 10.59 -26.68 -13.42
N ARG A 116 11.32 -25.84 -12.66
CA ARG A 116 11.26 -25.84 -11.20
C ARG A 116 9.98 -25.12 -10.79
N ILE A 117 9.17 -25.75 -9.96
CA ILE A 117 7.83 -25.29 -9.62
C ILE A 117 7.78 -24.95 -8.14
N LEU A 118 7.06 -23.87 -7.82
CA LEU A 118 6.60 -23.54 -6.48
C LEU A 118 5.06 -23.56 -6.50
N VAL A 119 4.47 -24.41 -5.67
CA VAL A 119 3.01 -24.54 -5.53
C VAL A 119 2.56 -23.67 -4.37
N CYS A 120 1.54 -22.86 -4.60
CA CYS A 120 0.94 -21.98 -3.59
C CYS A 120 -0.57 -22.18 -3.56
N LYS A 121 -1.16 -22.16 -2.37
CA LYS A 121 -2.61 -22.30 -2.19
C LYS A 121 -3.25 -20.93 -2.02
N LEU A 122 -4.35 -20.66 -2.75
CA LEU A 122 -5.10 -19.43 -2.53
C LEU A 122 -5.77 -19.41 -1.15
N GLU A 123 -5.74 -18.25 -0.49
CA GLU A 123 -6.33 -18.05 0.84
C GLU A 123 -7.86 -18.07 0.77
N GLN A 124 -8.49 -18.85 1.64
CA GLN A 124 -9.94 -19.03 1.68
C GLN A 124 -10.61 -18.32 2.87
N ASN A 125 -9.82 -17.89 3.87
CA ASN A 125 -10.34 -17.38 5.15
C ASN A 125 -10.09 -15.88 5.31
N CYS A 126 -9.90 -15.13 4.22
CA CYS A 126 -9.74 -13.68 4.28
C CYS A 126 -10.20 -12.99 3.00
N GLY A 127 -10.49 -11.68 3.08
CA GLY A 127 -10.94 -10.89 1.93
C GLY A 127 -9.84 -10.59 0.90
N PHE A 128 -10.25 -10.03 -0.24
CA PHE A 128 -9.42 -9.81 -1.44
C PHE A 128 -8.00 -9.28 -1.16
N GLY A 129 -7.87 -8.17 -0.43
CA GLY A 129 -6.55 -7.58 -0.17
C GLY A 129 -5.59 -8.53 0.54
N CYS A 130 -6.07 -9.35 1.48
CA CYS A 130 -5.24 -10.36 2.13
C CYS A 130 -4.84 -11.49 1.17
N ALA A 131 -5.78 -11.94 0.33
CA ALA A 131 -5.50 -12.96 -0.69
C ALA A 131 -4.45 -12.46 -1.71
N MET A 132 -4.58 -11.22 -2.20
CA MET A 132 -3.59 -10.62 -3.11
C MET A 132 -2.21 -10.48 -2.47
N HIS A 133 -2.13 -10.11 -1.18
CA HIS A 133 -0.86 -10.09 -0.45
C HIS A 133 -0.26 -11.49 -0.29
N HIS A 134 -1.08 -12.52 -0.11
CA HIS A 134 -0.60 -13.92 -0.09
C HIS A 134 -0.07 -14.37 -1.45
N VAL A 135 -0.78 -14.08 -2.54
CA VAL A 135 -0.32 -14.38 -3.91
C VAL A 135 0.99 -13.65 -4.21
N SER A 136 1.10 -12.38 -3.82
CA SER A 136 2.30 -11.58 -4.01
C SER A 136 3.48 -12.10 -3.19
N TYR A 137 3.22 -12.57 -1.97
CA TYR A 137 4.19 -13.30 -1.16
C TYR A 137 4.71 -14.56 -1.88
N CYS A 138 3.81 -15.39 -2.42
CA CYS A 138 4.19 -16.60 -3.16
C CYS A 138 4.99 -16.26 -4.42
N LEU A 139 4.56 -15.25 -5.19
CA LEU A 139 5.24 -14.83 -6.42
C LEU A 139 6.61 -14.21 -6.14
N SER A 140 6.75 -13.44 -5.06
CA SER A 140 8.04 -12.89 -4.63
C SER A 140 9.05 -14.00 -4.34
N ILE A 141 8.67 -15.00 -3.53
CA ILE A 141 9.54 -16.15 -3.24
C ILE A 141 9.84 -16.96 -4.49
N ALA A 142 8.83 -17.23 -5.32
CA ALA A 142 9.01 -17.94 -6.58
C ALA A 142 10.02 -17.23 -7.51
N SER A 143 9.93 -15.90 -7.62
CA SER A 143 10.86 -15.07 -8.40
C SER A 143 12.28 -15.06 -7.83
N GLY A 144 12.43 -15.04 -6.51
CA GLY A 144 13.71 -15.14 -5.83
C GLY A 144 14.42 -16.47 -6.10
N LEU A 145 13.67 -17.57 -5.98
CA LEU A 145 14.16 -18.93 -6.17
C LEU A 145 14.28 -19.37 -7.64
N GLY A 146 13.78 -18.56 -8.58
CA GLY A 146 13.76 -18.93 -10.01
C GLY A 146 12.84 -20.12 -10.28
N ARG A 147 11.68 -20.15 -9.61
CA ARG A 147 10.65 -21.19 -9.76
C ARG A 147 9.40 -20.62 -10.38
N THR A 148 8.76 -21.36 -11.28
CA THR A 148 7.44 -21.03 -11.81
C THR A 148 6.39 -21.26 -10.73
N LEU A 149 5.64 -20.21 -10.39
CA LEU A 149 4.52 -20.27 -9.46
C LEU A 149 3.31 -20.92 -10.11
N ILE A 150 2.76 -21.96 -9.48
CA ILE A 150 1.50 -22.63 -9.85
C ILE A 150 0.54 -22.57 -8.66
N PHE A 151 -0.74 -22.30 -8.90
CA PHE A 151 -1.75 -22.41 -7.86
C PHE A 151 -2.21 -23.86 -7.67
N GLU A 152 -2.34 -24.28 -6.42
CA GLU A 152 -2.95 -25.57 -6.07
C GLU A 152 -4.36 -25.66 -6.67
N ASP A 153 -4.68 -26.83 -7.25
CA ASP A 153 -5.97 -27.11 -7.89
C ASP A 153 -6.39 -26.03 -8.91
N GLU A 154 -5.44 -25.49 -9.68
CA GLU A 154 -5.68 -24.43 -10.68
C GLU A 154 -6.31 -23.14 -10.12
N GLY A 155 -6.11 -22.87 -8.83
CA GLY A 155 -6.73 -21.71 -8.18
C GLY A 155 -8.25 -21.80 -8.09
N SER A 156 -8.81 -23.03 -8.12
CA SER A 156 -10.24 -23.28 -8.03
C SER A 156 -10.82 -23.04 -6.64
N LYS A 157 -10.00 -23.08 -5.59
CA LYS A 157 -10.41 -22.88 -4.21
C LYS A 157 -9.95 -21.52 -3.70
N TRP A 158 -10.85 -20.56 -3.69
CA TRP A 158 -10.63 -19.21 -3.21
C TRP A 158 -11.77 -18.77 -2.28
N ALA A 159 -11.60 -17.66 -1.56
CA ALA A 159 -12.65 -17.09 -0.71
C ALA A 159 -13.85 -16.53 -1.51
N TYR A 160 -13.68 -16.36 -2.82
CA TYR A 160 -14.69 -15.84 -3.73
C TYR A 160 -15.42 -16.97 -4.46
N ASN A 161 -16.68 -16.76 -4.81
CA ASN A 161 -17.51 -17.70 -5.58
C ASN A 161 -17.14 -17.73 -7.07
N VAL A 162 -15.85 -17.60 -7.37
CA VAL A 162 -15.23 -17.60 -8.70
C VAL A 162 -13.83 -18.19 -8.59
N THR A 163 -13.38 -18.82 -9.67
CA THR A 163 -11.99 -19.25 -9.80
C THR A 163 -11.07 -18.07 -10.14
N TRP A 164 -9.77 -18.21 -9.92
CA TRP A 164 -8.80 -17.15 -10.25
C TRP A 164 -8.88 -16.72 -11.73
N ASN A 165 -8.88 -17.69 -12.65
CA ASN A 165 -8.84 -17.46 -14.09
C ASN A 165 -10.14 -16.87 -14.65
N GLU A 166 -11.24 -16.95 -13.91
CA GLU A 166 -12.47 -16.25 -14.26
C GLU A 166 -12.34 -14.73 -14.14
N ILE A 167 -11.42 -14.24 -13.31
CA ILE A 167 -11.24 -12.81 -13.01
C ILE A 167 -9.93 -12.29 -13.61
N PHE A 168 -8.84 -13.02 -13.40
CA PHE A 168 -7.49 -12.64 -13.78
C PHE A 168 -6.97 -13.50 -14.94
N GLU A 169 -5.92 -13.03 -15.58
CA GLU A 169 -5.09 -13.85 -16.46
C GLU A 169 -4.45 -14.98 -15.65
N GLN A 170 -4.21 -16.11 -16.30
CA GLN A 170 -3.49 -17.22 -15.68
C GLN A 170 -2.11 -16.75 -15.21
N ILE A 171 -1.72 -17.19 -14.01
CA ILE A 171 -0.44 -16.78 -13.43
C ILE A 171 0.76 -17.37 -14.19
N THR A 172 0.54 -18.48 -14.89
CA THR A 172 1.52 -19.29 -15.64
C THR A 172 0.82 -20.08 -16.74
N ASN A 173 1.56 -20.50 -17.78
CA ASN A 173 1.10 -21.46 -18.79
C ASN A 173 1.18 -22.94 -18.33
N CYS A 174 1.73 -23.23 -17.14
CA CYS A 174 1.85 -24.59 -16.63
C CYS A 174 0.63 -25.03 -15.82
N SER A 175 0.12 -26.24 -16.09
CA SER A 175 -1.00 -26.83 -15.34
C SER A 175 -0.58 -27.55 -14.05
N TYR A 176 -1.30 -27.32 -12.95
CA TYR A 176 -1.22 -28.12 -11.73
C TYR A 176 -1.59 -29.59 -11.98
N LEU A 177 -2.68 -29.84 -12.70
CA LEU A 177 -3.18 -31.20 -12.95
C LEU A 177 -2.18 -32.06 -13.74
N GLU A 178 -1.48 -31.47 -14.70
CA GLU A 178 -0.52 -32.19 -15.54
C GLU A 178 0.88 -32.22 -14.94
N HIS A 179 1.36 -31.10 -14.38
CA HIS A 179 2.78 -30.93 -14.03
C HIS A 179 3.08 -31.11 -12.54
N VAL A 180 2.06 -31.14 -11.68
CA VAL A 180 2.21 -31.23 -10.21
C VAL A 180 1.50 -32.46 -9.64
N LYS A 181 0.21 -32.65 -9.94
CA LYS A 181 -0.62 -33.73 -9.37
C LYS A 181 -0.01 -35.14 -9.49
N PRO A 182 0.65 -35.52 -10.60
CA PRO A 182 1.29 -36.84 -10.72
C PRO A 182 2.47 -37.08 -9.77
N PHE A 183 3.00 -36.02 -9.15
CA PHE A 183 4.18 -36.06 -8.27
C PHE A 183 3.82 -35.94 -6.79
N LEU A 184 2.54 -36.01 -6.43
CA LEU A 184 2.12 -35.98 -5.03
C LEU A 184 2.51 -37.27 -4.28
N PRO A 185 2.91 -37.19 -3.00
CA PRO A 185 3.04 -35.97 -2.19
C PRO A 185 4.31 -35.17 -2.51
N ILE A 186 4.20 -33.84 -2.52
CA ILE A 186 5.33 -32.91 -2.72
C ILE A 186 5.89 -32.40 -1.40
N GLN A 187 7.17 -32.05 -1.38
CA GLN A 187 7.85 -31.54 -0.19
C GLN A 187 7.45 -30.09 0.10
N THR A 188 7.28 -29.77 1.39
CA THR A 188 7.12 -28.38 1.84
C THR A 188 8.46 -27.64 1.74
N TYR A 189 8.40 -26.37 1.34
CA TYR A 189 9.54 -25.47 1.33
C TYR A 189 10.09 -25.31 2.75
N SER A 190 11.38 -25.55 2.91
CA SER A 190 12.04 -25.53 4.22
C SER A 190 13.39 -24.81 4.23
N ASP A 191 14.00 -24.58 3.07
CA ASP A 191 15.27 -23.87 2.94
C ASP A 191 15.43 -23.27 1.52
N PRO A 192 16.04 -22.08 1.37
CA PRO A 192 16.29 -21.47 0.05
C PRO A 192 17.12 -22.33 -0.90
N GLY A 193 18.03 -23.16 -0.37
CA GLY A 193 18.85 -24.11 -1.12
C GLY A 193 18.15 -25.42 -1.47
N GLN A 194 16.85 -25.55 -1.18
CA GLN A 194 16.10 -26.77 -1.46
C GLN A 194 16.06 -27.09 -2.96
N ASN A 195 16.55 -28.28 -3.33
CA ASN A 195 16.80 -28.68 -4.71
C ASN A 195 15.64 -29.43 -5.37
N ASP A 196 14.59 -29.80 -4.64
CA ASP A 196 13.41 -30.47 -5.20
C ASP A 196 12.85 -29.72 -6.41
N ARG A 197 12.46 -30.43 -7.47
CA ARG A 197 11.89 -29.80 -8.66
C ARG A 197 10.59 -29.07 -8.33
N ILE A 198 9.71 -29.70 -7.55
CA ILE A 198 8.43 -29.14 -7.12
C ILE A 198 8.45 -29.01 -5.60
N ILE A 199 8.07 -27.84 -5.10
CA ILE A 199 7.92 -27.57 -3.67
C ILE A 199 6.57 -26.93 -3.38
N PHE A 200 6.02 -27.19 -2.20
CA PHE A 200 4.83 -26.52 -1.67
C PHE A 200 5.24 -25.37 -0.73
N LEU A 201 4.74 -24.17 -0.97
CA LEU A 201 4.99 -23.02 -0.09
C LEU A 201 3.84 -22.85 0.89
N ASP A 202 4.14 -23.04 2.16
CA ASP A 202 3.20 -22.75 3.24
C ASP A 202 2.98 -21.24 3.44
N ARG A 203 1.91 -20.93 4.18
CA ARG A 203 1.60 -19.56 4.58
C ARG A 203 2.78 -18.93 5.30
N ARG A 204 2.99 -17.64 5.06
CA ARG A 204 4.09 -16.84 5.64
C ARG A 204 4.26 -17.06 7.15
N TRP A 205 3.17 -17.08 7.91
CA TRP A 205 3.23 -17.26 9.37
C TRP A 205 3.80 -18.61 9.79
N ASP A 206 3.45 -19.66 9.05
CA ASP A 206 3.92 -21.00 9.30
C ASP A 206 5.39 -21.13 8.87
N MET A 207 5.77 -20.53 7.74
CA MET A 207 7.17 -20.43 7.30
C MET A 207 8.09 -19.70 8.28
N CYS A 208 7.64 -18.59 8.88
CA CYS A 208 8.42 -17.87 9.89
C CYS A 208 8.73 -18.75 11.12
N LYS A 209 7.83 -19.67 11.48
CA LYS A 209 8.07 -20.63 12.59
C LYS A 209 9.07 -21.73 12.18
N VAL A 210 8.95 -22.22 10.96
CA VAL A 210 9.80 -23.31 10.43
C VAL A 210 11.25 -22.85 10.30
N LEU A 211 11.48 -21.70 9.66
CA LEU A 211 12.83 -21.24 9.35
C LEU A 211 13.60 -20.73 10.57
N LYS A 212 12.89 -20.27 11.62
CA LYS A 212 13.48 -19.60 12.81
C LYS A 212 14.46 -18.47 12.46
N LYS A 213 14.38 -17.96 11.23
CA LYS A 213 15.20 -16.94 10.58
C LYS A 213 14.29 -16.07 9.72
N GLU A 214 14.79 -14.91 9.30
CA GLU A 214 14.09 -14.10 8.31
C GLU A 214 13.85 -14.91 7.03
N LEU A 215 12.64 -14.80 6.48
CA LEU A 215 12.22 -15.48 5.28
C LEU A 215 12.85 -14.79 4.05
N PRO A 216 13.70 -15.47 3.26
CA PRO A 216 14.33 -14.88 2.09
C PRO A 216 13.31 -14.56 1.01
N HIS A 217 13.62 -13.54 0.21
CA HIS A 217 12.77 -13.05 -0.89
C HIS A 217 11.35 -12.67 -0.45
N ALA A 218 11.19 -12.36 0.84
CA ALA A 218 9.96 -11.86 1.39
C ALA A 218 9.58 -10.49 0.77
N PRO A 219 8.29 -10.10 0.80
CA PRO A 219 7.83 -8.85 0.18
C PRO A 219 8.52 -7.57 0.67
N GLU A 220 9.14 -7.58 1.85
CA GLU A 220 9.90 -6.45 2.40
C GLU A 220 11.30 -6.28 1.76
N VAL A 221 11.70 -7.19 0.88
CA VAL A 221 13.02 -7.22 0.23
C VAL A 221 12.93 -6.72 -1.21
N ALA A 222 13.93 -5.94 -1.64
CA ALA A 222 14.09 -5.50 -3.02
C ALA A 222 15.17 -6.33 -3.76
N PRO A 223 15.07 -6.53 -5.08
CA PRO A 223 16.10 -7.22 -5.84
C PRO A 223 17.39 -6.40 -5.93
N ASN A 224 18.52 -7.05 -5.68
CA ASN A 224 19.84 -6.43 -5.79
C ASN A 224 20.16 -6.06 -7.25
N GLU A 225 19.59 -6.78 -8.22
CA GLU A 225 19.76 -6.59 -9.66
C GLU A 225 19.27 -5.21 -10.12
N ILE A 226 18.26 -4.64 -9.44
CA ILE A 226 17.71 -3.32 -9.78
C ILE A 226 18.16 -2.21 -8.83
N LYS A 227 19.01 -2.54 -7.84
CA LYS A 227 19.38 -1.66 -6.72
C LYS A 227 19.87 -0.29 -7.15
N ASN A 228 20.79 -0.23 -8.11
CA ASN A 228 21.39 1.04 -8.55
C ASN A 228 20.38 1.93 -9.27
N LEU A 229 19.46 1.33 -10.04
CA LEU A 229 18.41 2.06 -10.76
C LEU A 229 17.33 2.56 -9.79
N ILE A 230 16.93 1.73 -8.83
CA ILE A 230 15.80 2.07 -7.95
C ILE A 230 16.19 3.05 -6.83
N LEU A 231 17.39 2.96 -6.27
CA LEU A 231 17.83 3.87 -5.19
C LEU A 231 17.95 5.33 -5.65
N GLY A 232 18.21 5.57 -6.93
CA GLY A 232 18.25 6.92 -7.51
C GLY A 232 16.86 7.52 -7.79
N ASN A 233 15.84 6.67 -7.93
CA ASN A 233 14.55 7.04 -8.50
C ASN A 233 13.35 6.85 -7.54
N HIS A 234 13.46 6.00 -6.51
CA HIS A 234 12.39 5.72 -5.57
C HIS A 234 12.86 5.81 -4.11
N SER A 235 12.05 6.42 -3.24
CA SER A 235 12.35 6.56 -1.81
C SER A 235 12.15 5.26 -1.02
N ASN A 236 11.31 4.35 -1.54
CA ASN A 236 11.03 3.04 -0.97
C ASN A 236 11.15 1.90 -2.01
N PRO A 237 12.35 1.36 -2.26
CA PRO A 237 12.58 0.33 -3.26
C PRO A 237 11.76 -0.95 -3.07
N SER A 238 11.63 -1.45 -1.83
CA SER A 238 10.90 -2.69 -1.55
C SER A 238 9.41 -2.54 -1.85
N LEU A 239 8.81 -1.42 -1.44
CA LEU A 239 7.40 -1.13 -1.73
C LEU A 239 7.13 -1.03 -3.23
N TRP A 240 7.98 -0.32 -3.97
CA TRP A 240 7.85 -0.21 -5.42
C TRP A 240 7.93 -1.58 -6.09
N PHE A 241 8.88 -2.42 -5.65
CA PHE A 241 9.03 -3.76 -6.18
C PHE A 241 7.83 -4.66 -5.85
N LEU A 242 7.32 -4.60 -4.62
CA LEU A 242 6.08 -5.27 -4.23
C LEU A 242 4.90 -4.83 -5.10
N GLY A 243 4.79 -3.53 -5.40
CA GLY A 243 3.81 -3.00 -6.35
C GLY A 243 3.90 -3.69 -7.71
N GLN A 244 5.11 -3.91 -8.25
CA GLN A 244 5.30 -4.64 -9.52
C GLN A 244 4.86 -6.11 -9.43
N ILE A 245 5.13 -6.78 -8.31
CA ILE A 245 4.69 -8.17 -8.06
C ILE A 245 3.16 -8.24 -8.02
N ILE A 246 2.51 -7.32 -7.31
CA ILE A 246 1.05 -7.22 -7.23
C ILE A 246 0.46 -6.92 -8.61
N LYS A 247 1.03 -5.97 -9.34
CA LYS A 247 0.60 -5.62 -10.71
C LYS A 247 0.67 -6.83 -11.65
N PHE A 248 1.71 -7.65 -11.52
CA PHE A 248 1.83 -8.89 -12.29
C PHE A 248 0.75 -9.90 -11.90
N ALA A 249 0.58 -10.15 -10.60
CA ALA A 249 -0.41 -11.11 -10.12
C ALA A 249 -1.84 -10.70 -10.50
N GLY A 250 -2.18 -9.42 -10.32
CA GLY A 250 -3.51 -8.88 -10.52
C GLY A 250 -3.86 -8.50 -11.96
N ARG A 251 -3.20 -9.07 -12.98
CA ARG A 251 -3.58 -8.81 -14.38
C ARG A 251 -4.99 -9.32 -14.64
N GLU A 252 -5.93 -8.41 -14.83
CA GLU A 252 -7.32 -8.74 -15.14
C GLU A 252 -7.41 -9.36 -16.54
N ASN A 253 -8.23 -10.41 -16.69
CA ASN A 253 -8.54 -10.92 -18.02
C ASN A 253 -9.38 -9.91 -18.83
N GLU A 254 -9.54 -10.13 -20.13
CA GLU A 254 -10.22 -9.18 -21.02
C GLU A 254 -11.65 -8.82 -20.55
N LYS A 255 -12.43 -9.81 -20.12
CA LYS A 255 -13.81 -9.59 -19.66
C LYS A 255 -13.86 -8.72 -18.40
N THR A 256 -13.02 -9.03 -17.41
CA THR A 256 -12.93 -8.26 -16.17
C THR A 256 -12.40 -6.86 -16.44
N ARG A 257 -11.36 -6.73 -17.26
CA ARG A 257 -10.75 -5.45 -17.63
C ARG A 257 -11.76 -4.50 -18.28
N ASN A 258 -12.58 -5.02 -19.19
CA ASN A 258 -13.62 -4.22 -19.83
C ASN A 258 -14.69 -3.76 -18.83
N ALA A 259 -15.10 -4.64 -17.90
CA ALA A 259 -16.08 -4.29 -16.87
C ALA A 259 -15.53 -3.27 -15.86
N THR A 260 -14.27 -3.43 -15.42
CA THR A 260 -13.64 -2.46 -14.50
C THR A 260 -13.40 -1.12 -15.20
N GLU A 261 -12.99 -1.11 -16.48
CA GLU A 261 -12.78 0.12 -17.25
C GLU A 261 -14.05 0.94 -17.43
N GLN A 262 -15.20 0.29 -17.61
CA GLN A 262 -16.50 0.97 -17.66
C GLN A 262 -16.74 1.81 -16.40
N ILE A 263 -16.43 1.27 -15.22
CA ILE A 263 -16.57 1.97 -13.94
C ILE A 263 -15.50 3.05 -13.79
N VAL A 264 -14.23 2.73 -14.08
CA VAL A 264 -13.10 3.67 -13.98
C VAL A 264 -13.31 4.90 -14.86
N SER A 265 -13.88 4.72 -16.06
CA SER A 265 -14.14 5.81 -17.02
C SER A 265 -15.20 6.80 -16.56
N THR A 266 -15.97 6.50 -15.50
CA THR A 266 -16.93 7.44 -14.92
C THR A 266 -16.28 8.57 -14.14
N ILE A 267 -15.00 8.44 -13.80
CA ILE A 267 -14.24 9.42 -13.04
C ILE A 267 -13.49 10.33 -14.01
N PRO A 268 -13.76 11.64 -14.03
CA PRO A 268 -13.20 12.54 -15.04
C PRO A 268 -11.79 13.00 -14.64
N PHE A 269 -10.83 12.08 -14.65
CA PHE A 269 -9.42 12.37 -14.36
C PHE A 269 -8.81 13.41 -15.33
N GLU A 270 -9.40 13.59 -16.51
CA GLU A 270 -9.05 14.65 -17.46
C GLU A 270 -9.45 16.06 -17.00
N CYS A 271 -10.42 16.17 -16.08
CA CYS A 271 -10.89 17.46 -15.57
C CYS A 271 -10.02 18.03 -14.46
N GLY A 272 -9.03 17.29 -13.96
CA GLY A 272 -8.08 17.76 -12.96
C GLY A 272 -7.74 16.69 -11.91
N PRO A 273 -7.08 17.09 -10.81
CA PRO A 273 -6.70 16.15 -9.78
C PRO A 273 -7.92 15.64 -8.98
N VAL A 274 -7.93 14.33 -8.75
CA VAL A 274 -8.90 13.63 -7.90
C VAL A 274 -8.19 13.15 -6.63
N VAL A 275 -8.74 13.48 -5.48
CA VAL A 275 -8.31 12.91 -4.19
C VAL A 275 -9.24 11.76 -3.82
N GLY A 276 -8.66 10.62 -3.47
CA GLY A 276 -9.39 9.43 -3.03
C GLY A 276 -9.43 9.32 -1.50
N ILE A 277 -10.54 8.83 -0.96
CA ILE A 277 -10.62 8.35 0.42
C ILE A 277 -11.17 6.93 0.43
N HIS A 278 -10.61 6.08 1.30
CA HIS A 278 -11.15 4.74 1.54
C HIS A 278 -11.53 4.61 3.02
N VAL A 279 -12.84 4.65 3.26
CA VAL A 279 -13.48 4.63 4.58
C VAL A 279 -13.98 3.20 4.84
N ARG A 280 -13.53 2.56 5.91
CA ARG A 280 -13.92 1.17 6.25
C ARG A 280 -14.59 1.15 7.63
N LEU A 281 -15.89 0.90 7.67
CA LEU A 281 -16.71 0.99 8.89
C LEU A 281 -17.29 -0.35 9.38
N THR A 282 -17.48 -1.35 8.50
CA THR A 282 -17.99 -2.69 8.87
C THR A 282 -16.91 -3.57 9.51
N ASP A 283 -17.28 -4.80 9.95
CA ASP A 283 -16.51 -5.97 10.49
C ASP A 283 -15.23 -5.74 11.34
N LYS A 284 -14.36 -4.81 10.95
CA LYS A 284 -13.18 -4.30 11.64
C LYS A 284 -13.45 -3.43 12.88
N LYS A 285 -14.69 -3.26 13.33
CA LYS A 285 -14.99 -2.61 14.64
C LYS A 285 -14.26 -3.30 15.81
N ALA A 286 -13.95 -4.59 15.66
CA ALA A 286 -13.14 -5.35 16.63
C ALA A 286 -11.61 -5.13 16.51
N GLU A 287 -11.12 -4.62 15.38
CA GLU A 287 -9.68 -4.47 15.08
C GLU A 287 -9.17 -3.02 15.17
N THR A 288 -10.02 -2.01 14.91
CA THR A 288 -9.62 -0.59 14.82
C THR A 288 -10.69 0.35 15.39
N LYS A 289 -10.28 1.51 15.90
CA LYS A 289 -11.18 2.57 16.37
C LYS A 289 -11.90 3.17 15.16
N LEU A 290 -13.22 3.37 15.24
CA LEU A 290 -13.99 4.08 14.21
C LEU A 290 -13.44 5.50 14.03
N HIS A 291 -13.22 5.89 12.78
CA HIS A 291 -12.79 7.23 12.39
C HIS A 291 -13.98 7.99 11.80
N HIS A 292 -14.13 9.25 12.19
CA HIS A 292 -15.16 10.13 11.64
C HIS A 292 -14.73 10.63 10.25
N LEU A 293 -15.67 10.94 9.37
CA LEU A 293 -15.36 11.39 8.01
C LEU A 293 -14.49 12.66 7.99
N GLU A 294 -14.63 13.53 8.99
CA GLU A 294 -13.79 14.71 9.21
C GLU A 294 -12.29 14.38 9.34
N ASP A 295 -11.94 13.22 9.91
CA ASP A 295 -10.54 12.80 10.05
C ASP A 295 -9.89 12.53 8.69
N TYR A 296 -10.66 12.13 7.69
CA TYR A 296 -10.21 11.98 6.31
C TYR A 296 -10.19 13.34 5.62
N MET A 297 -11.30 14.08 5.71
CA MET A 297 -11.51 15.32 4.98
C MET A 297 -10.51 16.42 5.35
N LYS A 298 -9.99 16.45 6.58
CA LYS A 298 -8.91 17.39 6.96
C LYS A 298 -7.65 17.23 6.11
N TRP A 299 -7.32 16.01 5.69
CA TRP A 299 -6.16 15.73 4.84
C TRP A 299 -6.46 16.01 3.37
N VAL A 300 -7.69 15.74 2.94
CA VAL A 300 -8.18 16.11 1.60
C VAL A 300 -8.11 17.63 1.42
N ASP A 301 -8.67 18.38 2.37
CA ASP A 301 -8.64 19.85 2.38
C ASP A 301 -7.20 20.37 2.33
N PHE A 302 -6.34 19.86 3.22
CA PHE A 302 -4.94 20.26 3.27
C PHE A 302 -4.19 19.97 1.97
N TRP A 303 -4.42 18.80 1.36
CA TRP A 303 -3.78 18.46 0.09
C TRP A 303 -4.22 19.44 -1.01
N PHE A 304 -5.52 19.70 -1.17
CA PHE A 304 -5.98 20.65 -2.18
C PHE A 304 -5.54 22.09 -1.89
N ASP A 305 -5.42 22.48 -0.62
CA ASP A 305 -4.95 23.83 -0.26
C ASP A 305 -3.46 24.01 -0.61
N VAL A 306 -2.66 22.93 -0.55
CA VAL A 306 -1.23 22.96 -0.91
C VAL A 306 -1.04 22.74 -2.42
N MET A 307 -1.57 21.63 -2.92
CA MET A 307 -1.30 21.02 -4.22
C MET A 307 -2.33 21.36 -5.29
N GLY A 308 -3.53 21.79 -4.87
CA GLY A 308 -4.60 22.17 -5.76
C GLY A 308 -4.21 23.44 -6.50
N GLN A 309 -3.54 23.27 -7.64
CA GLN A 309 -3.39 24.37 -8.56
C GLN A 309 -4.79 24.87 -8.91
N PRO A 310 -5.01 26.20 -8.99
CA PRO A 310 -6.19 26.70 -9.64
C PRO A 310 -6.19 26.09 -11.03
N LEU A 311 -7.29 25.42 -11.41
CA LEU A 311 -7.52 25.01 -12.79
C LEU A 311 -7.21 26.23 -13.65
N ILE A 312 -6.07 26.21 -14.35
CA ILE A 312 -5.86 27.19 -15.40
C ILE A 312 -6.94 26.83 -16.41
N ASN A 313 -7.79 27.81 -16.73
CA ASN A 313 -8.84 27.82 -17.75
C ASN A 313 -8.34 27.47 -19.18
N ASN A 314 -7.37 26.57 -19.31
CA ASN A 314 -6.89 26.03 -20.58
C ASN A 314 -7.56 24.69 -20.92
N SER A 315 -8.49 24.20 -20.08
CA SER A 315 -9.42 23.17 -20.52
C SER A 315 -10.31 23.76 -21.62
N LEU A 316 -10.00 23.40 -22.86
CA LEU A 316 -10.90 23.52 -24.02
C LEU A 316 -12.19 22.68 -23.87
N ASN A 317 -12.37 21.99 -22.73
CA ASN A 317 -13.46 21.08 -22.47
C ASN A 317 -14.51 21.74 -21.58
N THR A 318 -15.67 22.07 -22.16
CA THR A 318 -16.78 22.78 -21.51
C THR A 318 -17.52 21.96 -20.44
N ASN A 319 -17.15 20.69 -20.24
CA ASN A 319 -17.86 19.75 -19.36
C ASN A 319 -17.23 19.57 -17.97
N CYS A 320 -16.08 20.19 -17.69
CA CYS A 320 -15.42 20.07 -16.40
C CYS A 320 -15.96 21.09 -15.39
N THR A 321 -16.18 20.67 -14.15
CA THR A 321 -16.60 21.59 -13.08
C THR A 321 -15.40 22.29 -12.44
N ASN A 322 -15.65 23.42 -11.78
CA ASN A 322 -14.63 24.13 -11.00
C ASN A 322 -14.50 23.59 -9.56
N LYS A 323 -15.24 22.53 -9.19
CA LYS A 323 -15.20 21.97 -7.83
C LYS A 323 -14.00 21.04 -7.67
N ARG A 324 -13.54 20.88 -6.43
CA ARG A 324 -12.51 19.89 -6.08
C ARG A 324 -13.10 18.50 -6.25
N MET A 325 -12.39 17.59 -6.92
CA MET A 325 -12.92 16.23 -7.17
C MET A 325 -12.50 15.27 -6.05
N LEU A 326 -13.49 14.64 -5.42
CA LEU A 326 -13.32 13.68 -4.33
C LEU A 326 -13.92 12.33 -4.74
N PHE A 327 -13.11 11.28 -4.70
CA PHE A 327 -13.60 9.91 -4.82
C PHE A 327 -13.69 9.23 -3.45
N ILE A 328 -14.84 8.61 -3.14
CA ILE A 328 -15.08 7.91 -1.88
C ILE A 328 -15.31 6.42 -2.16
N ALA A 329 -14.41 5.57 -1.65
CA ALA A 329 -14.63 4.14 -1.53
C ALA A 329 -15.03 3.81 -0.09
N THR A 330 -16.11 3.07 0.10
CA THR A 330 -16.61 2.72 1.43
C THR A 330 -17.46 1.47 1.40
N ASP A 331 -17.44 0.72 2.49
CA ASP A 331 -18.32 -0.41 2.73
C ASP A 331 -19.69 -0.02 3.29
N GLU A 332 -19.91 1.26 3.56
CA GLU A 332 -21.18 1.84 4.03
C GLU A 332 -21.55 3.07 3.17
N PRO A 333 -21.87 2.88 1.87
CA PRO A 333 -22.00 3.97 0.90
C PRO A 333 -23.10 4.96 1.29
N LYS A 334 -24.27 4.46 1.69
CA LYS A 334 -25.42 5.32 1.98
C LYS A 334 -25.12 6.34 3.08
N ALA A 335 -24.67 5.88 4.26
CA ALA A 335 -24.42 6.75 5.39
C ALA A 335 -23.28 7.74 5.13
N VAL A 336 -22.17 7.26 4.54
CA VAL A 336 -21.00 8.09 4.26
C VAL A 336 -21.30 9.12 3.18
N LEU A 337 -22.03 8.76 2.12
CA LEU A 337 -22.36 9.69 1.03
C LEU A 337 -23.42 10.71 1.44
N GLU A 338 -24.41 10.34 2.24
CA GLU A 338 -25.37 11.31 2.81
C GLU A 338 -24.64 12.35 3.68
N GLU A 339 -23.71 11.92 4.54
CA GLU A 339 -22.87 12.82 5.32
C GLU A 339 -21.95 13.68 4.44
N ALA A 340 -21.28 13.06 3.47
CA ALA A 340 -20.32 13.72 2.59
C ALA A 340 -20.98 14.83 1.77
N ASN A 341 -22.11 14.52 1.12
CA ASN A 341 -22.88 15.47 0.34
C ASN A 341 -23.42 16.62 1.21
N LYS A 342 -23.92 16.32 2.41
CA LYS A 342 -24.46 17.33 3.32
C LYS A 342 -23.41 18.32 3.81
N LYS A 343 -22.20 17.85 4.15
CA LYS A 343 -21.16 18.69 4.76
C LYS A 343 -20.18 19.30 3.76
N TRP A 344 -19.95 18.64 2.62
CA TRP A 344 -18.88 19.00 1.67
C TRP A 344 -19.35 19.14 0.21
N GLY A 345 -20.61 18.85 -0.12
CA GLY A 345 -21.13 18.90 -1.50
C GLY A 345 -21.07 20.27 -2.18
N ASP A 346 -20.98 21.36 -1.41
CA ASP A 346 -20.78 22.72 -1.97
C ASP A 346 -19.35 22.93 -2.46
N LYS A 347 -18.37 22.30 -1.80
CA LYS A 347 -16.93 22.46 -2.07
C LYS A 347 -16.37 21.39 -3.00
N TYR A 348 -16.95 20.19 -2.95
CA TYR A 348 -16.47 19.01 -3.65
C TYR A 348 -17.51 18.48 -4.64
N GLU A 349 -17.02 18.01 -5.79
CA GLU A 349 -17.76 17.07 -6.62
C GLU A 349 -17.39 15.66 -6.16
N ILE A 350 -18.41 14.93 -5.68
CA ILE A 350 -18.21 13.66 -4.97
C ILE A 350 -18.57 12.51 -5.90
N TYR A 351 -17.57 11.70 -6.22
CA TYR A 351 -17.69 10.45 -6.96
C TYR A 351 -17.56 9.26 -6.01
N HIS A 352 -18.16 8.14 -6.36
CA HIS A 352 -18.07 6.91 -5.59
C HIS A 352 -18.41 5.70 -6.48
N GLY A 353 -17.97 4.50 -6.09
CA GLY A 353 -18.10 3.30 -6.94
C GLY A 353 -19.53 2.73 -7.04
N ARG A 354 -20.31 2.74 -5.95
CA ARG A 354 -21.64 2.10 -5.88
C ARG A 354 -22.69 2.96 -5.16
N GLN A 355 -23.84 3.27 -5.79
CA GLN A 355 -24.95 4.02 -5.14
C GLN A 355 -25.88 3.10 -4.33
N ASN A 356 -26.07 1.85 -4.76
CA ASN A 356 -27.20 1.01 -4.31
C ASN A 356 -26.83 -0.42 -3.90
N ALA A 357 -25.55 -0.74 -3.75
CA ALA A 357 -25.14 -2.11 -3.41
C ALA A 357 -25.17 -2.35 -1.90
N GLN A 358 -25.67 -3.52 -1.52
CA GLN A 358 -25.44 -4.07 -0.20
C GLN A 358 -24.00 -4.62 -0.17
N TYR A 359 -23.18 -4.11 0.74
CA TYR A 359 -21.86 -4.68 0.98
C TYR A 359 -22.03 -5.77 2.03
N GLY A 360 -21.65 -6.99 1.66
CA GLY A 360 -21.73 -8.11 2.57
C GLY A 360 -20.91 -7.88 3.84
N TYR A 361 -21.48 -8.22 4.99
CA TYR A 361 -20.93 -7.87 6.31
C TYR A 361 -19.75 -8.77 6.70
N ASN A 362 -19.86 -10.08 6.48
CA ASN A 362 -18.86 -11.06 6.88
C ASN A 362 -17.99 -11.50 5.69
N HIS A 363 -16.88 -12.19 5.98
CA HIS A 363 -15.94 -12.68 4.96
C HIS A 363 -16.54 -13.71 4.00
N ASP A 364 -17.59 -14.40 4.42
CA ASP A 364 -18.32 -15.46 3.73
C ASP A 364 -19.67 -14.99 3.16
N ASP A 365 -19.95 -13.68 3.25
CA ASP A 365 -21.20 -13.11 2.79
C ASP A 365 -21.32 -13.23 1.26
N PRO A 366 -22.38 -13.87 0.71
CA PRO A 366 -22.59 -14.04 -0.73
C PRO A 366 -22.50 -12.74 -1.53
N GLU A 367 -22.94 -11.62 -0.95
CA GLU A 367 -22.89 -10.31 -1.61
C GLU A 367 -21.48 -9.75 -1.68
N ARG A 368 -20.60 -10.15 -0.75
CA ARG A 368 -19.17 -9.76 -0.72
C ARG A 368 -18.30 -10.65 -1.59
N ILE A 369 -18.61 -11.94 -1.67
CA ILE A 369 -17.78 -12.95 -2.35
C ILE A 369 -18.21 -13.20 -3.80
N SER A 370 -19.23 -12.49 -4.28
CA SER A 370 -19.73 -12.57 -5.66
C SER A 370 -18.73 -12.02 -6.69
N ARG A 371 -18.90 -12.44 -7.95
CA ARG A 371 -18.15 -11.92 -9.09
C ARG A 371 -18.29 -10.40 -9.24
N ASP A 372 -19.51 -9.90 -9.16
CA ASP A 372 -19.81 -8.49 -9.40
C ASP A 372 -19.21 -7.61 -8.30
N ALA A 373 -19.32 -8.02 -7.03
CA ALA A 373 -18.68 -7.30 -5.93
C ALA A 373 -17.15 -7.27 -6.04
N LEU A 374 -16.54 -8.32 -6.57
CA LEU A 374 -15.10 -8.33 -6.85
C LEU A 374 -14.73 -7.39 -8.00
N ILE A 375 -15.52 -7.34 -9.08
CA ILE A 375 -15.32 -6.38 -10.19
C ILE A 375 -15.41 -4.94 -9.67
N ASP A 376 -16.42 -4.64 -8.85
CA ASP A 376 -16.60 -3.31 -8.28
C ASP A 376 -15.45 -2.93 -7.34
N LEU A 377 -14.99 -3.86 -6.49
CA LEU A 377 -13.82 -3.65 -5.64
C LEU A 377 -12.54 -3.43 -6.46
N LEU A 378 -12.34 -4.18 -7.54
CA LEU A 378 -11.21 -3.99 -8.45
C LEU A 378 -11.24 -2.61 -9.10
N ALA A 379 -12.41 -2.16 -9.55
CA ALA A 379 -12.58 -0.82 -10.10
C ALA A 379 -12.30 0.27 -9.04
N GLU A 380 -12.79 0.14 -7.81
CA GLU A 380 -12.47 1.07 -6.71
C GLU A 380 -10.97 1.13 -6.42
N ILE A 381 -10.29 -0.03 -6.38
CA ILE A 381 -8.83 -0.09 -6.20
C ILE A 381 -8.12 0.61 -7.37
N ARG A 382 -8.54 0.38 -8.62
CA ARG A 382 -7.97 1.05 -9.80
C ARG A 382 -8.16 2.56 -9.74
N ILE A 383 -9.37 3.03 -9.42
CA ILE A 383 -9.68 4.47 -9.27
C ILE A 383 -8.81 5.08 -8.17
N LEU A 384 -8.81 4.51 -6.95
CA LEU A 384 -7.99 5.00 -5.84
C LEU A 384 -6.51 5.01 -6.20
N SER A 385 -6.03 3.97 -6.89
CA SER A 385 -4.63 3.89 -7.31
C SER A 385 -4.25 4.90 -8.39
N ARG A 386 -5.24 5.56 -9.03
CA ARG A 386 -5.07 6.62 -10.03
C ARG A 386 -5.26 8.03 -9.43
N CYS A 387 -5.86 8.15 -8.25
CA CYS A 387 -5.99 9.41 -7.52
C CYS A 387 -4.61 9.98 -7.15
N GLN A 388 -4.43 11.30 -7.29
CA GLN A 388 -3.15 11.97 -6.99
C GLN A 388 -2.80 11.91 -5.49
N PHE A 389 -3.82 11.71 -4.66
CA PHE A 389 -3.66 11.55 -3.23
C PHE A 389 -4.73 10.62 -2.67
N VAL A 390 -4.35 9.77 -1.73
CA VAL A 390 -5.30 8.85 -1.07
C VAL A 390 -5.19 8.95 0.45
N VAL A 391 -6.33 9.05 1.13
CA VAL A 391 -6.42 9.02 2.60
C VAL A 391 -7.17 7.77 3.05
N CYS A 392 -6.50 6.84 3.73
CA CYS A 392 -7.14 5.59 4.18
C CYS A 392 -6.35 4.84 5.26
N THR A 393 -7.01 4.01 6.08
CA THR A 393 -6.33 3.22 7.13
C THR A 393 -5.47 2.10 6.57
N PHE A 394 -4.15 2.12 6.85
CA PHE A 394 -3.25 1.00 6.48
C PHE A 394 -3.53 -0.30 7.27
N SER A 395 -4.38 -0.26 8.31
CA SER A 395 -4.93 -1.49 8.89
C SER A 395 -5.86 -2.24 7.91
N SER A 396 -6.38 -1.58 6.88
CA SER A 396 -7.04 -2.21 5.73
C SER A 396 -6.01 -2.77 4.75
N ASN A 397 -6.15 -4.05 4.39
CA ASN A 397 -5.34 -4.64 3.30
C ASN A 397 -5.63 -3.96 1.96
N VAL A 398 -6.87 -3.50 1.73
CA VAL A 398 -7.26 -2.81 0.47
C VAL A 398 -6.54 -1.48 0.33
N CYS A 399 -6.48 -0.68 1.41
CA CYS A 399 -5.75 0.59 1.40
C CYS A 399 -4.24 0.39 1.15
N ARG A 400 -3.65 -0.66 1.72
CA ARG A 400 -2.25 -1.04 1.45
C ARG A 400 -2.04 -1.46 -0.01
N LEU A 401 -2.96 -2.25 -0.55
CA LEU A 401 -2.96 -2.67 -1.94
C LEU A 401 -3.02 -1.47 -2.90
N VAL A 402 -3.88 -0.51 -2.61
CA VAL A 402 -3.95 0.77 -3.33
C VAL A 402 -2.60 1.48 -3.29
N TYR A 403 -2.00 1.64 -2.10
CA TYR A 403 -0.71 2.32 -1.97
C TYR A 403 0.42 1.62 -2.73
N GLU A 404 0.48 0.29 -2.68
CA GLU A 404 1.45 -0.53 -3.43
C GLU A 404 1.27 -0.36 -4.94
N LEU A 405 0.02 -0.38 -5.43
CA LEU A 405 -0.29 -0.18 -6.85
C LEU A 405 0.01 1.24 -7.32
N MET A 406 -0.22 2.27 -6.50
CA MET A 406 0.15 3.67 -6.79
C MET A 406 1.64 3.82 -7.11
N GLN A 407 2.51 2.96 -6.56
CA GLN A 407 3.94 3.01 -6.89
C GLN A 407 4.25 2.57 -8.33
N THR A 408 3.27 2.00 -9.04
CA THR A 408 3.42 1.47 -10.39
C THR A 408 2.69 2.26 -11.47
N VAL A 409 1.87 3.23 -11.06
CA VAL A 409 1.05 4.06 -11.95
C VAL A 409 1.91 5.22 -12.45
N GLN A 410 1.77 5.52 -13.74
CA GLN A 410 2.62 6.44 -14.48
C GLN A 410 2.16 7.91 -14.35
N GLU A 411 0.90 8.12 -13.96
CA GLU A 411 0.23 9.41 -13.94
C GLU A 411 0.44 10.10 -12.58
N ASN A 412 1.42 11.01 -12.54
CA ASN A 412 1.69 11.98 -11.47
C ASN A 412 2.33 11.45 -10.18
N GLU A 413 2.89 12.37 -9.39
CA GLU A 413 3.36 12.07 -8.04
C GLU A 413 2.18 11.61 -7.19
N MET A 414 2.19 10.35 -6.80
CA MET A 414 1.12 9.75 -6.01
C MET A 414 1.59 9.59 -4.57
N GLU A 415 0.97 10.33 -3.65
CA GLU A 415 1.16 10.09 -2.22
C GLU A 415 -0.11 9.43 -1.67
N ALA A 416 -0.02 8.18 -1.18
CA ALA A 416 -1.04 7.65 -0.29
C ALA A 416 -0.59 7.83 1.15
N ILE A 417 -1.52 8.25 2.00
CA ILE A 417 -1.31 8.32 3.43
C ILE A 417 -2.03 7.16 4.10
N ALA A 418 -1.28 6.47 4.94
CA ALA A 418 -1.83 5.71 6.05
C ALA A 418 -2.56 6.65 7.01
N GLU A 419 -3.87 6.65 6.96
CA GLU A 419 -4.75 7.21 7.98
C GLU A 419 -4.27 6.71 9.35
N TYR A 420 -3.81 7.68 10.11
CA TYR A 420 -3.35 7.50 11.45
C TYR A 420 -4.43 7.85 12.44
N LYS A 421 -4.32 7.18 13.57
CA LYS A 421 -5.17 7.41 14.72
C LYS A 421 -4.80 8.70 15.44
N SER A 422 -5.74 9.64 15.45
CA SER A 422 -5.73 10.78 16.36
C SER A 422 -5.47 10.34 17.80
N ILE A 423 -4.49 10.97 18.43
CA ILE A 423 -4.32 11.03 19.89
C ILE A 423 -4.32 12.52 20.24
N PRO A 424 -5.04 12.96 21.28
CA PRO A 424 -4.99 14.33 21.75
C PRO A 424 -3.57 14.69 22.20
N GLU A 425 -3.21 15.93 21.87
CA GLU A 425 -2.11 16.78 22.35
C GLU A 425 -1.21 16.22 23.43
N TYR A 426 0.09 16.11 23.18
CA TYR A 426 1.05 16.08 24.29
C TYR A 426 2.36 16.80 23.94
N PRO A 427 2.98 17.42 24.96
CA PRO A 427 4.15 18.27 24.83
C PRO A 427 5.39 17.41 24.55
N VAL A 428 6.49 18.07 24.20
CA VAL A 428 7.84 17.51 24.20
C VAL A 428 8.04 16.73 25.51
N SER A 429 8.00 15.39 25.46
CA SER A 429 7.97 14.55 26.65
C SER A 429 9.36 13.93 26.90
N PRO A 430 9.65 13.50 28.14
CA PRO A 430 10.83 12.69 28.47
C PRO A 430 10.93 11.35 27.70
N GLU A 431 9.92 11.00 26.89
CA GLU A 431 9.88 9.78 26.08
C GLU A 431 10.58 9.93 24.71
N GLU A 432 11.00 11.15 24.30
CA GLU A 432 11.82 11.34 23.10
C GLU A 432 13.22 10.76 23.32
N ILE A 433 13.66 9.89 22.42
CA ILE A 433 14.95 9.23 22.52
C ILE A 433 15.86 9.68 21.39
N ASN A 434 17.08 10.05 21.75
CA ASN A 434 18.13 10.31 20.77
C ASN A 434 18.54 9.00 20.08
N ALA A 435 18.63 9.03 18.76
CA ALA A 435 19.24 7.98 17.97
C ALA A 435 20.48 8.54 17.28
N GLU A 436 21.58 7.81 17.36
CA GLU A 436 22.78 8.12 16.59
C GLU A 436 22.67 7.59 15.16
N ARG A 437 23.44 8.17 14.25
CA ARG A 437 23.46 7.69 12.86
C ARG A 437 23.74 6.19 12.81
N GLY A 438 22.93 5.49 12.03
CA GLY A 438 23.09 4.05 11.82
C GLY A 438 22.42 3.21 12.89
N ASP A 439 21.88 3.81 13.94
CA ASP A 439 21.08 3.08 14.93
C ASP A 439 19.86 2.46 14.27
N VAL A 440 19.66 1.17 14.56
CA VAL A 440 18.55 0.38 14.06
C VAL A 440 17.40 0.49 15.04
N ILE A 441 16.29 1.04 14.58
CA ILE A 441 15.07 1.26 15.36
C ILE A 441 14.05 0.20 14.97
N LEU A 442 13.78 -0.71 15.91
CA LEU A 442 12.70 -1.68 15.77
C LEU A 442 11.37 -1.00 16.07
N VAL A 443 10.50 -0.91 15.09
CA VAL A 443 9.21 -0.23 15.21
C VAL A 443 8.27 -1.04 16.11
N LYS A 444 7.68 -0.37 17.11
CA LYS A 444 6.81 -0.99 18.12
C LYS A 444 5.37 -0.52 18.05
N SER A 445 5.10 0.63 17.45
CA SER A 445 3.75 1.14 17.19
C SER A 445 3.58 1.50 15.72
N PRO A 446 2.33 1.57 15.21
CA PRO A 446 2.07 2.29 13.96
C PRO A 446 2.62 3.72 14.03
N ILE A 447 3.00 4.24 12.85
CA ILE A 447 3.45 5.61 12.60
C ILE A 447 2.46 6.61 13.20
N LEU A 448 2.96 7.65 13.87
CA LEU A 448 2.11 8.67 14.48
C LEU A 448 1.91 9.93 13.55
N GLN A 449 0.70 10.51 13.26
CA GLN A 449 0.46 11.81 12.54
C GLN A 449 1.14 12.98 13.25
N ASN A 450 1.52 12.85 14.51
CA ASN A 450 2.36 13.86 15.15
C ASN A 450 3.81 13.83 14.63
N GLY A 451 4.13 12.97 13.66
CA GLY A 451 5.44 12.93 12.99
C GLY A 451 6.48 12.13 13.75
N PHE A 452 6.03 11.29 14.68
CA PHE A 452 6.89 10.41 15.47
C PHE A 452 6.56 8.95 15.24
N ILE A 453 7.48 8.08 15.62
CA ILE A 453 7.24 6.65 15.71
C ILE A 453 7.71 6.15 17.06
N ARG A 454 6.95 5.26 17.68
CA ARG A 454 7.42 4.55 18.87
C ARG A 454 8.22 3.34 18.41
N GLY A 455 9.46 3.26 18.89
CA GLY A 455 10.36 2.18 18.55
C GLY A 455 11.33 1.88 19.67
N LYS A 456 12.09 0.80 19.48
CA LYS A 456 13.19 0.40 20.33
C LYS A 456 14.49 0.54 19.56
N ASN A 457 15.40 1.37 20.04
CA ASN A 457 16.76 1.42 19.51
C ASN A 457 17.48 0.13 19.93
N LEU A 458 17.91 -0.67 18.95
CA LEU A 458 18.52 -1.97 19.19
C LEU A 458 19.95 -1.85 19.73
N LYS A 459 20.64 -0.72 19.50
CA LYS A 459 21.99 -0.46 20.01
C LYS A 459 21.95 -0.10 21.49
N THR A 460 21.11 0.85 21.87
CA THR A 460 21.00 1.35 23.26
C THR A 460 20.03 0.55 24.11
N ASN A 461 19.22 -0.32 23.50
CA ASN A 461 18.15 -1.09 24.12
C ASN A 461 17.03 -0.22 24.74
N THR A 462 16.96 1.07 24.37
CA THR A 462 15.98 2.02 24.91
C THR A 462 14.74 2.13 24.00
N GLU A 463 13.56 2.20 24.61
CA GLU A 463 12.28 2.32 23.90
C GLU A 463 11.63 3.68 24.16
N GLY A 464 11.20 4.36 23.09
CA GLY A 464 10.57 5.68 23.17
C GLY A 464 10.17 6.19 21.79
N ARG A 465 10.02 7.50 21.67
CA ARG A 465 9.55 8.18 20.45
C ARG A 465 10.73 8.74 19.66
N PHE A 466 10.70 8.52 18.35
CA PHE A 466 11.68 9.04 17.41
C PHE A 466 10.96 9.93 16.38
N PRO A 467 11.45 11.14 16.10
CA PRO A 467 10.92 11.94 15.00
C PRO A 467 11.14 11.21 13.67
N MET A 468 10.08 10.99 12.90
CA MET A 468 10.15 10.22 11.65
C MET A 468 11.10 10.83 10.63
N TYR A 469 11.21 12.16 10.59
CA TYR A 469 12.11 12.84 9.66
C TYR A 469 13.59 12.54 9.90
N LEU A 470 13.95 12.06 11.11
CA LEU A 470 15.28 11.59 11.46
C LEU A 470 15.51 10.11 11.08
N LEU A 471 14.49 9.42 10.59
CA LEU A 471 14.55 8.00 10.26
C LEU A 471 14.43 7.79 8.74
N LYS A 472 15.01 6.69 8.26
CA LYS A 472 14.73 6.11 6.94
C LYS A 472 14.37 4.65 7.08
N GLU A 473 13.66 4.12 6.10
CA GLU A 473 13.46 2.69 6.02
C GLU A 473 14.78 1.95 5.85
N TYR A 474 14.89 0.84 6.58
CA TYR A 474 15.92 -0.14 6.31
C TYR A 474 15.48 -1.00 5.14
N VAL A 475 16.10 -0.77 3.98
CA VAL A 475 15.82 -1.53 2.77
C VAL A 475 16.81 -2.69 2.69
N LYS A 476 16.29 -3.92 2.72
CA LYS A 476 17.07 -5.13 2.50
C LYS A 476 17.09 -5.45 1.01
N PHE A 477 18.27 -5.74 0.48
CA PHE A 477 18.46 -6.20 -0.90
C PHE A 477 18.96 -7.63 -0.91
N GLU A 478 18.35 -8.47 -1.73
CA GLU A 478 18.75 -9.86 -1.95
C GLU A 478 18.82 -10.15 -3.45
N ASN A 479 19.56 -11.19 -3.85
CA ASN A 479 19.61 -11.59 -5.26
C ASN A 479 18.35 -12.38 -5.61
N PHE A 480 17.76 -12.06 -6.76
CA PHE A 480 16.57 -12.73 -7.28
C PHE A 480 16.91 -13.40 -8.61
N SER A 481 16.76 -14.72 -8.65
CA SER A 481 17.13 -15.52 -9.82
C SER A 481 16.38 -15.10 -11.08
N ALA A 482 15.13 -14.64 -10.95
CA ALA A 482 14.33 -14.16 -12.08
C ALA A 482 14.86 -12.88 -12.74
N PHE A 483 15.66 -12.07 -12.04
CA PHE A 483 16.02 -10.72 -12.49
C PHE A 483 17.48 -10.55 -12.90
N VAL A 484 18.27 -11.63 -12.91
CA VAL A 484 19.71 -11.60 -13.24
C VAL A 484 20.04 -10.99 -14.60
N ASN A 485 19.09 -11.01 -15.54
CA ASN A 485 19.25 -10.47 -16.90
C ASN A 485 18.63 -9.07 -17.08
N ILE A 486 18.11 -8.44 -16.03
CA ILE A 486 17.66 -7.04 -16.11
C ILE A 486 18.91 -6.16 -16.23
N LYS A 487 19.17 -5.67 -17.44
CA LYS A 487 20.22 -4.70 -17.75
C LYS A 487 19.67 -3.29 -17.78
#